data_AF-L0JNU7-F1
#
_entry.id   AF-L0JNU7-F1
#
_cell.length_a   1.000
_cell.length_b   1.000
_cell.length_c   1.000
_cell.angle_alpha   90.00
_cell.angle_beta   90.00
_cell.angle_gamma   90.00
#
_symmetry.space_group_name_H-M   'P 1'
#
loop_
_entity.id
_entity.type
_entity.pdbx_description
1 polymer ?
#
loop_
_entity_poly.entity_id
_entity_poly.type
_entity_poly.pdbx_seq_one_letter_code
_entity_poly.pdbx_strand_id
1 'polypeptide(L)'
;MPETYNPQLGREHSYPYEHREEERDWHWGMIININRCINCNTCSFACKSTWTSGEGEEYMWWMNVETEPYGGYPMGWDMRLLDDLGENETIFEAAEDGETAKGYIAQKEEWEYPALGDDQVHGEYPTGDVVESDLEEEEYHDMWQFYLPRLCNHCKNPACLAACPRKAIYKREEDGIVLLDQERCRGYRKCVKSCPYHKPMYNPETGVSEKPVGCFPRIEEGNVPRCVSSCIGKTRLHGNINRGPDAGHPGGNTSAAAGRSPVNYLAKSDEKIALPLYPQFGTRPQVFYMPPYHVPPEFLTQMFTPNTEDKQNEWPGSTFEESVKIVQDRVRNPSHHTLGILQLFGATTRLIETYTVKEHRVKGWDRKGNKVVDIPFEEEMEVREGEMWTNQP
;
A
#
# COMPACT_ATOMS: atom_id res chain seq x y z
N MET A 1 -2.73 -27.27 6.32
CA MET A 1 -2.62 -26.09 7.20
C MET A 1 -4.04 -25.77 7.71
N PRO A 2 -4.23 -24.94 8.74
CA PRO A 2 -5.56 -24.37 8.99
C PRO A 2 -6.09 -23.66 7.74
N GLU A 3 -7.41 -23.71 7.52
CA GLU A 3 -8.09 -22.91 6.50
C GLU A 3 -8.54 -21.59 7.12
N THR A 4 -8.35 -20.48 6.40
CA THR A 4 -8.78 -19.16 6.84
C THR A 4 -9.55 -18.45 5.74
N TYR A 5 -10.68 -17.86 6.07
CA TYR A 5 -11.41 -17.00 5.13
C TYR A 5 -10.58 -15.75 4.78
N ASN A 6 -10.46 -15.47 3.49
CA ASN A 6 -9.83 -14.29 2.96
C ASN A 6 -10.85 -13.46 2.15
N PRO A 7 -11.38 -12.35 2.69
CA PRO A 7 -12.37 -11.52 2.02
C PRO A 7 -11.83 -10.80 0.77
N GLN A 8 -10.50 -10.72 0.60
CA GLN A 8 -9.91 -10.15 -0.62
C GLN A 8 -9.94 -11.16 -1.78
N LEU A 9 -9.91 -12.46 -1.47
CA LEU A 9 -10.11 -13.54 -2.45
C LEU A 9 -11.59 -13.93 -2.59
N GLY A 10 -12.38 -13.80 -1.52
CA GLY A 10 -13.76 -14.28 -1.47
C GLY A 10 -13.91 -15.74 -1.04
N ARG A 11 -12.80 -16.40 -0.67
CA ARG A 11 -12.75 -17.82 -0.30
C ARG A 11 -11.89 -18.11 0.92
N GLU A 12 -12.00 -19.33 1.42
CA GLU A 12 -11.01 -19.91 2.32
C GLU A 12 -9.74 -20.29 1.55
N HIS A 13 -8.60 -20.19 2.22
CA HIS A 13 -7.30 -20.65 1.74
C HIS A 13 -6.42 -21.09 2.90
N SER A 14 -5.42 -21.90 2.59
CA SER A 14 -4.48 -22.44 3.57
C SER A 14 -3.58 -21.34 4.18
N TYR A 15 -3.53 -21.26 5.51
CA TYR A 15 -2.54 -20.44 6.23
C TYR A 15 -2.11 -21.14 7.52
N PRO A 16 -0.80 -21.22 7.85
CA PRO A 16 -0.31 -22.06 8.95
C PRO A 16 -0.79 -21.72 10.36
N TYR A 17 -1.31 -20.50 10.56
CA TYR A 17 -1.75 -20.04 11.87
C TYR A 17 -3.24 -19.75 11.86
N GLU A 18 -3.91 -20.05 12.98
CA GLU A 18 -5.29 -19.66 13.19
C GLU A 18 -5.44 -18.14 13.22
N HIS A 19 -6.55 -17.68 12.66
CA HIS A 19 -6.80 -16.27 12.45
C HIS A 19 -7.34 -15.60 13.72
N ARG A 20 -6.66 -14.57 14.20
CA ARG A 20 -7.08 -13.77 15.37
C ARG A 20 -7.78 -12.46 14.98
N GLU A 21 -8.54 -12.45 13.88
CA GLU A 21 -9.11 -11.19 13.33
C GLU A 21 -10.14 -10.54 14.24
N GLU A 22 -10.98 -11.35 14.89
CA GLU A 22 -12.09 -10.89 15.73
C GLU A 22 -11.60 -10.31 17.06
N GLU A 23 -10.31 -10.42 17.37
CA GLU A 23 -9.73 -10.02 18.66
C GLU A 23 -9.13 -8.60 18.65
N ARG A 24 -9.04 -7.92 17.50
CA ARG A 24 -8.26 -6.67 17.38
C ARG A 24 -9.08 -5.46 16.95
N ASP A 25 -9.33 -4.59 17.92
CA ASP A 25 -9.94 -3.27 17.72
C ASP A 25 -9.12 -2.37 16.78
N TRP A 26 -7.79 -2.57 16.74
CA TRP A 26 -6.89 -1.75 15.94
C TRP A 26 -5.98 -2.61 15.05
N HIS A 27 -5.89 -2.22 13.78
CA HIS A 27 -4.91 -2.79 12.87
C HIS A 27 -4.37 -1.71 11.93
N TRP A 28 -3.06 -1.72 11.71
CA TRP A 28 -2.38 -0.87 10.75
C TRP A 28 -3.05 -0.92 9.39
N GLY A 29 -3.34 0.26 8.84
CA GLY A 29 -3.96 0.43 7.53
C GLY A 29 -3.43 1.66 6.84
N MET A 30 -3.19 1.58 5.53
CA MET A 30 -2.79 2.73 4.74
C MET A 30 -3.51 2.74 3.39
N ILE A 31 -3.94 3.92 2.98
CA ILE A 31 -4.40 4.20 1.62
C ILE A 31 -3.35 5.05 0.92
N ILE A 32 -3.00 4.69 -0.31
CA ILE A 32 -2.11 5.45 -1.18
C ILE A 32 -2.88 5.85 -2.44
N ASN A 33 -3.17 7.14 -2.59
CA ASN A 33 -3.73 7.71 -3.80
C ASN A 33 -2.62 7.91 -4.84
N ILE A 34 -2.39 6.91 -5.68
CA ILE A 34 -1.34 6.94 -6.70
C ILE A 34 -1.68 7.85 -7.90
N ASN A 35 -2.92 8.33 -8.02
CA ASN A 35 -3.28 9.42 -8.95
C ASN A 35 -2.67 10.78 -8.55
N ARG A 36 -2.18 10.92 -7.31
CA ARG A 36 -1.48 12.13 -6.81
C ARG A 36 0.02 11.93 -6.66
N CYS A 37 0.54 10.74 -6.96
CA CYS A 37 1.96 10.48 -6.84
C CYS A 37 2.74 11.17 -7.96
N ILE A 38 3.94 11.66 -7.63
CA ILE A 38 4.80 12.45 -8.54
C ILE A 38 6.24 11.94 -8.54
N ASN A 39 6.46 10.69 -8.12
CA ASN A 39 7.78 10.05 -7.99
C ASN A 39 8.92 10.86 -7.31
N CYS A 40 8.61 11.84 -6.46
CA CYS A 40 9.64 12.70 -5.85
C CYS A 40 10.58 11.99 -4.86
N ASN A 41 10.38 10.69 -4.58
CA ASN A 41 11.15 9.86 -3.65
C ASN A 41 11.33 10.40 -2.21
N THR A 42 10.69 11.51 -1.85
CA THR A 42 10.82 12.15 -0.52
C THR A 42 10.44 11.20 0.61
N CYS A 43 9.48 10.31 0.37
CA CYS A 43 9.08 9.30 1.33
C CYS A 43 10.11 8.19 1.52
N SER A 44 10.78 7.77 0.44
CA SER A 44 11.87 6.79 0.44
C SER A 44 13.00 7.32 1.29
N PHE A 45 13.45 8.56 1.01
CA PHE A 45 14.51 9.23 1.77
C PHE A 45 14.13 9.52 3.22
N ALA A 46 12.88 9.89 3.51
CA ALA A 46 12.43 10.08 4.88
C ALA A 46 12.45 8.77 5.69
N CYS A 47 12.13 7.63 5.07
CA CYS A 47 12.24 6.32 5.71
C CYS A 47 13.71 5.94 5.91
N LYS A 48 14.52 6.06 4.85
CA LYS A 48 15.96 5.78 4.82
C LYS A 48 16.70 6.50 5.94
N SER A 49 16.58 7.83 5.98
CA SER A 49 17.24 8.68 6.97
C SER A 49 16.76 8.46 8.41
N THR A 50 15.54 7.95 8.60
CA THR A 50 15.01 7.69 9.95
C THR A 50 15.42 6.32 10.47
N TRP A 51 15.48 5.31 9.59
CA TRP A 51 15.53 3.90 10.03
C TRP A 51 16.63 3.06 9.44
N THR A 52 17.09 3.32 8.22
CA THR A 52 18.01 2.43 7.49
C THR A 52 19.29 3.15 7.08
N SER A 53 19.96 3.79 8.04
CA SER A 53 21.18 4.60 7.82
C SER A 53 22.44 4.01 8.45
N GLY A 54 22.33 2.84 9.06
CA GLY A 54 23.42 2.07 9.63
C GLY A 54 24.17 1.22 8.60
N GLU A 55 25.20 0.55 9.09
CA GLU A 55 26.08 -0.33 8.33
C GLU A 55 25.33 -1.60 7.87
N GLY A 56 25.45 -1.94 6.58
CA GLY A 56 24.75 -3.06 5.93
C GLY A 56 23.29 -2.77 5.57
N GLU A 57 22.80 -1.56 5.89
CA GLU A 57 21.46 -1.09 5.58
C GLU A 57 21.42 -0.24 4.29
N GLU A 58 22.55 -0.04 3.59
CA GLU A 58 22.71 0.86 2.44
C GLU A 58 21.67 0.59 1.35
N TYR A 59 21.46 -0.69 1.03
CA TYR A 59 20.48 -1.15 0.05
C TYR A 59 19.06 -1.31 0.64
N MET A 60 18.86 -1.08 1.95
CA MET A 60 17.56 -1.30 2.57
C MET A 60 16.60 -0.12 2.38
N TRP A 61 15.90 -0.12 1.25
CA TRP A 61 14.79 0.80 0.99
C TRP A 61 13.46 0.23 1.48
N TRP A 62 13.26 0.32 2.80
CA TRP A 62 12.03 -0.09 3.48
C TRP A 62 10.76 0.57 2.92
N MET A 63 10.92 1.79 2.40
CA MET A 63 9.97 2.51 1.57
C MET A 63 10.69 2.85 0.27
N ASN A 64 10.10 2.50 -0.85
CA ASN A 64 10.60 2.85 -2.17
C ASN A 64 9.44 3.25 -3.09
N VAL A 65 9.75 3.86 -4.23
CA VAL A 65 8.80 4.19 -5.28
C VAL A 65 9.32 3.59 -6.58
N GLU A 66 8.42 2.99 -7.37
CA GLU A 66 8.72 2.36 -8.65
C GLU A 66 7.87 3.03 -9.73
N THR A 67 8.40 3.14 -10.95
CA THR A 67 7.60 3.50 -12.14
C THR A 67 7.10 2.24 -12.83
N GLU A 68 5.80 2.03 -12.85
CA GLU A 68 5.16 0.91 -13.54
C GLU A 68 4.88 1.28 -15.00
N PRO A 69 5.09 0.36 -15.97
CA PRO A 69 5.39 -1.08 -15.79
C PRO A 69 6.89 -1.47 -15.82
N TYR A 70 7.83 -0.50 -15.75
CA TYR A 70 9.26 -0.75 -16.03
C TYR A 70 10.15 -1.00 -14.82
N GLY A 71 9.78 -0.45 -13.67
CA GLY A 71 10.58 -0.43 -12.47
C GLY A 71 10.24 -1.56 -11.51
N GLY A 72 11.11 -1.78 -10.54
CA GLY A 72 10.88 -2.77 -9.49
C GLY A 72 11.99 -2.75 -8.45
N TYR A 73 11.65 -3.01 -7.18
CA TYR A 73 12.66 -3.12 -6.13
C TYR A 73 12.39 -4.24 -5.12
N PRO A 74 13.01 -5.43 -5.25
CA PRO A 74 14.04 -5.78 -6.24
C PRO A 74 13.46 -5.86 -7.66
N MET A 75 14.30 -5.82 -8.69
CA MET A 75 13.84 -5.91 -10.08
C MET A 75 13.02 -7.18 -10.33
N GLY A 76 11.84 -7.04 -10.95
CA GLY A 76 10.94 -8.16 -11.28
C GLY A 76 10.38 -8.92 -10.08
N TRP A 77 10.27 -8.25 -8.92
CA TRP A 77 9.89 -8.89 -7.66
C TRP A 77 8.55 -9.63 -7.70
N ASP A 78 7.59 -9.06 -8.41
CA ASP A 78 6.21 -9.54 -8.57
C ASP A 78 6.09 -10.56 -9.70
N MET A 79 6.53 -10.22 -10.92
CA MET A 79 6.36 -11.03 -12.13
C MET A 79 6.86 -12.46 -11.93
N ARG A 80 8.07 -12.61 -11.37
CA ARG A 80 8.65 -13.95 -11.13
C ARG A 80 7.81 -14.83 -10.23
N LEU A 81 7.17 -14.24 -9.23
CA LEU A 81 6.33 -15.00 -8.32
C LEU A 81 4.95 -15.25 -8.90
N LEU A 82 4.43 -14.33 -9.72
CA LEU A 82 3.13 -14.48 -10.39
C LEU A 82 3.18 -15.57 -11.48
N ASP A 83 4.25 -15.62 -12.27
CA ASP A 83 4.48 -16.66 -13.30
C ASP A 83 4.52 -18.07 -12.70
N ASP A 84 4.84 -18.13 -11.40
CA ASP A 84 5.03 -19.34 -10.63
C ASP A 84 3.74 -19.88 -9.98
N LEU A 85 2.62 -19.14 -10.06
CA LEU A 85 1.35 -19.49 -9.42
C LEU A 85 0.32 -19.97 -10.43
N GLY A 86 -0.41 -21.04 -10.08
CA GLY A 86 -1.59 -21.46 -10.81
C GLY A 86 -2.75 -20.46 -10.73
N GLU A 87 -3.75 -20.65 -11.60
CA GLU A 87 -5.00 -19.90 -11.49
C GLU A 87 -5.64 -20.14 -10.11
N ASN A 88 -6.07 -19.06 -9.48
CA ASN A 88 -6.68 -19.04 -8.16
C ASN A 88 -5.81 -19.69 -7.06
N GLU A 89 -4.50 -19.82 -7.25
CA GLU A 89 -3.58 -20.41 -6.28
C GLU A 89 -2.82 -19.32 -5.51
N THR A 90 -2.77 -19.44 -4.18
CA THR A 90 -1.96 -18.54 -3.33
C THR A 90 -0.55 -19.09 -3.13
N ILE A 91 0.38 -18.24 -2.68
CA ILE A 91 1.74 -18.68 -2.33
C ILE A 91 1.77 -19.73 -1.22
N PHE A 92 0.75 -19.80 -0.36
CA PHE A 92 0.68 -20.82 0.70
C PHE A 92 0.26 -22.17 0.15
N GLU A 93 -0.63 -22.18 -0.85
CA GLU A 93 -1.10 -23.38 -1.54
C GLU A 93 -0.02 -23.93 -2.49
N ALA A 94 0.70 -23.03 -3.17
CA ALA A 94 1.81 -23.35 -4.07
C ALA A 94 3.13 -23.72 -3.35
N ALA A 95 3.13 -23.85 -2.02
CA ALA A 95 4.36 -24.07 -1.26
C ALA A 95 4.99 -25.44 -1.54
N GLU A 96 6.30 -25.46 -1.80
CA GLU A 96 7.08 -26.69 -1.99
C GLU A 96 7.18 -27.53 -0.70
N ASP A 97 7.52 -28.82 -0.85
CA ASP A 97 7.73 -29.74 0.27
C ASP A 97 8.74 -29.18 1.30
N GLY A 98 8.27 -29.00 2.53
CA GLY A 98 9.09 -28.47 3.63
C GLY A 98 9.20 -26.95 3.70
N GLU A 99 8.54 -26.23 2.78
CA GLU A 99 8.35 -24.79 2.85
C GLU A 99 6.95 -24.42 3.32
N THR A 100 6.78 -23.19 3.78
CA THR A 100 5.51 -22.67 4.31
C THR A 100 4.79 -21.75 3.33
N ALA A 101 5.54 -21.18 2.40
CA ALA A 101 5.04 -20.34 1.32
C ALA A 101 6.03 -20.41 0.17
N LYS A 102 5.52 -20.42 -1.07
CA LYS A 102 6.31 -20.23 -2.27
C LYS A 102 6.95 -18.84 -2.26
N GLY A 103 8.16 -18.76 -2.78
CA GLY A 103 8.93 -17.53 -2.83
C GLY A 103 10.40 -17.81 -3.07
N TYR A 104 11.18 -16.77 -3.31
CA TYR A 104 12.58 -16.85 -3.69
C TYR A 104 13.40 -15.75 -3.01
N ILE A 105 14.72 -15.90 -2.99
CA ILE A 105 15.63 -14.86 -2.54
C ILE A 105 16.12 -14.12 -3.78
N ALA A 106 15.78 -12.83 -3.87
CA ALA A 106 16.28 -11.96 -4.92
C ALA A 106 17.82 -11.87 -4.88
N GLN A 107 18.43 -11.90 -6.07
CA GLN A 107 19.87 -11.80 -6.26
C GLN A 107 20.37 -10.40 -5.93
N LYS A 108 21.66 -10.27 -5.66
CA LYS A 108 22.26 -9.00 -5.22
C LYS A 108 22.05 -7.90 -6.27
N GLU A 109 22.22 -8.24 -7.54
CA GLU A 109 22.15 -7.33 -8.70
C GLU A 109 20.77 -6.67 -8.79
N GLU A 110 19.73 -7.38 -8.35
CA GLU A 110 18.33 -6.93 -8.35
C GLU A 110 18.05 -5.87 -7.29
N TRP A 111 18.95 -5.71 -6.32
CA TRP A 111 18.89 -4.73 -5.25
C TRP A 111 19.78 -3.50 -5.48
N GLU A 112 20.58 -3.48 -6.55
CA GLU A 112 21.60 -2.45 -6.76
C GLU A 112 20.99 -1.06 -7.05
N TYR A 113 19.87 -1.03 -7.77
CA TYR A 113 19.31 0.22 -8.31
C TYR A 113 17.82 0.39 -7.93
N PRO A 114 17.50 1.06 -6.81
CA PRO A 114 16.13 1.22 -6.31
C PRO A 114 15.19 2.09 -7.16
N ALA A 115 15.73 2.76 -8.18
CA ALA A 115 15.00 3.63 -9.11
C ALA A 115 15.32 3.26 -10.57
N LEU A 116 15.76 2.02 -10.82
CA LEU A 116 15.92 1.54 -12.19
C LEU A 116 14.54 1.42 -12.84
N GLY A 117 14.42 1.92 -14.07
CA GLY A 117 13.13 2.01 -14.78
C GLY A 117 12.34 3.29 -14.50
N ASP A 118 12.80 4.18 -13.60
CA ASP A 118 12.11 5.43 -13.33
C ASP A 118 12.03 6.34 -14.57
N ASP A 119 10.81 6.72 -14.92
CA ASP A 119 10.45 7.61 -16.04
C ASP A 119 11.04 7.20 -17.39
N GLN A 120 11.35 5.91 -17.56
CA GLN A 120 11.74 5.37 -18.86
C GLN A 120 10.50 5.29 -19.75
N VAL A 121 10.46 6.14 -20.77
CA VAL A 121 9.49 6.07 -21.86
C VAL A 121 10.10 5.26 -23.00
N HIS A 122 9.53 4.10 -23.33
CA HIS A 122 9.82 3.45 -24.59
C HIS A 122 8.89 4.03 -25.66
N GLY A 123 9.45 4.80 -26.58
CA GLY A 123 8.76 5.36 -27.75
C GLY A 123 9.77 5.62 -28.87
N GLU A 124 9.28 5.79 -30.11
CA GLU A 124 10.12 5.88 -31.32
C GLU A 124 11.35 6.79 -31.12
N TYR A 125 12.54 6.18 -31.23
CA TYR A 125 13.80 6.91 -31.27
C TYR A 125 13.83 7.81 -32.53
N PRO A 126 14.41 9.03 -32.45
CA PRO A 126 14.68 9.82 -33.65
C PRO A 126 15.54 8.98 -34.60
N THR A 127 15.01 8.76 -35.81
CA THR A 127 15.61 7.92 -36.84
C THR A 127 17.03 8.45 -37.13
N GLY A 128 18.07 7.78 -36.63
CA GLY A 128 19.45 8.20 -36.87
C GLY A 128 20.51 7.59 -35.95
N ASP A 129 20.21 7.34 -34.68
CA ASP A 129 21.23 6.89 -33.73
C ASP A 129 20.82 5.61 -32.99
N VAL A 130 21.64 4.60 -33.21
CA VAL A 130 21.55 3.18 -32.85
C VAL A 130 21.28 2.97 -31.36
N VAL A 131 20.12 2.40 -31.04
CA VAL A 131 19.95 1.45 -29.94
C VAL A 131 19.06 0.33 -30.47
N GLU A 132 19.65 -0.83 -30.78
CA GLU A 132 18.87 -2.05 -31.03
C GLU A 132 18.08 -2.36 -29.76
N SER A 133 16.75 -2.29 -29.83
CA SER A 133 15.89 -2.80 -28.76
C SER A 133 15.73 -4.30 -28.96
N ASP A 134 16.22 -5.10 -28.02
CA ASP A 134 16.18 -6.58 -28.01
C ASP A 134 14.75 -7.16 -27.82
N LEU A 135 13.69 -6.47 -28.24
CA LEU A 135 12.32 -6.99 -28.23
C LEU A 135 12.00 -7.60 -29.59
N GLU A 136 11.84 -8.92 -29.64
CA GLU A 136 11.71 -9.72 -30.86
C GLU A 136 10.50 -9.35 -31.76
N GLU A 137 9.59 -8.46 -31.34
CA GLU A 137 8.31 -8.23 -32.03
C GLU A 137 7.91 -6.76 -32.32
N GLU A 138 8.77 -5.75 -32.12
CA GLU A 138 8.42 -4.32 -32.36
C GLU A 138 7.14 -3.83 -31.62
N GLU A 139 6.63 -4.57 -30.63
CA GLU A 139 5.46 -4.18 -29.85
C GLU A 139 5.86 -3.14 -28.79
N TYR A 140 5.42 -1.90 -29.00
CA TYR A 140 5.57 -0.82 -28.02
C TYR A 140 4.38 -0.83 -27.06
N HIS A 141 4.67 -0.58 -25.77
CA HIS A 141 3.63 -0.31 -24.80
C HIS A 141 2.83 0.95 -25.16
N ASP A 142 1.54 0.98 -24.85
CA ASP A 142 0.77 2.21 -24.90
C ASP A 142 1.37 3.27 -23.96
N MET A 143 1.37 4.54 -24.37
CA MET A 143 1.97 5.65 -23.62
C MET A 143 1.22 5.98 -22.32
N TRP A 144 1.41 5.14 -21.30
CA TRP A 144 1.03 5.38 -19.93
C TRP A 144 2.12 4.84 -19.00
N GLN A 145 2.24 5.48 -17.84
CA GLN A 145 3.04 5.02 -16.72
C GLN A 145 2.40 5.55 -15.44
N PHE A 146 2.71 4.95 -14.30
CA PHE A 146 2.31 5.49 -13.01
C PHE A 146 3.33 5.11 -11.94
N TYR A 147 3.22 5.75 -10.79
CA TYR A 147 4.16 5.53 -9.70
C TYR A 147 3.54 4.67 -8.61
N LEU A 148 4.27 3.63 -8.20
CA LEU A 148 3.86 2.67 -7.18
C LEU A 148 4.78 2.77 -5.95
N PRO A 149 4.41 3.56 -4.94
CA PRO A 149 5.14 3.58 -3.68
C PRO A 149 4.87 2.32 -2.85
N ARG A 150 5.89 1.50 -2.57
CA ARG A 150 5.74 0.26 -1.81
C ARG A 150 6.45 0.29 -0.46
N LEU A 151 5.85 -0.40 0.51
CA LEU A 151 6.37 -0.61 1.87
C LEU A 151 5.85 -1.95 2.42
N CYS A 152 6.21 -2.30 3.66
CA CYS A 152 5.61 -3.47 4.31
C CYS A 152 4.10 -3.30 4.45
N ASN A 153 3.36 -4.28 3.94
CA ASN A 153 1.90 -4.29 4.00
C ASN A 153 1.33 -4.61 5.40
N HIS A 154 2.20 -4.96 6.37
CA HIS A 154 1.84 -5.45 7.71
C HIS A 154 0.64 -6.41 7.65
N CYS A 155 0.73 -7.43 6.80
CA CYS A 155 -0.44 -8.18 6.33
C CYS A 155 -1.21 -8.90 7.46
N LYS A 156 -2.48 -9.24 7.20
CA LYS A 156 -3.26 -10.06 8.13
C LYS A 156 -2.78 -11.51 8.18
N ASN A 157 -2.30 -12.05 7.06
CA ASN A 157 -1.70 -13.39 6.95
C ASN A 157 -0.23 -13.26 6.51
N PRO A 158 0.67 -12.75 7.37
CA PRO A 158 2.04 -12.46 6.97
C PRO A 158 2.83 -13.74 6.69
N ALA A 159 3.26 -13.90 5.43
CA ALA A 159 4.10 -15.03 4.99
C ALA A 159 5.47 -15.04 5.68
N CYS A 160 6.05 -13.86 5.93
CA CYS A 160 7.31 -13.74 6.64
C CYS A 160 7.25 -14.26 8.09
N LEU A 161 6.10 -14.09 8.76
CA LEU A 161 5.84 -14.65 10.09
C LEU A 161 5.67 -16.16 10.01
N ALA A 162 4.89 -16.63 9.03
CA ALA A 162 4.68 -18.04 8.72
C ALA A 162 5.99 -18.81 8.54
N ALA A 163 6.91 -18.28 7.74
CA ALA A 163 8.13 -18.97 7.37
C ALA A 163 9.27 -18.91 8.40
N CYS A 164 9.20 -18.05 9.43
CA CYS A 164 10.33 -17.85 10.35
C CYS A 164 10.49 -19.05 11.31
N PRO A 165 11.51 -19.90 11.17
CA PRO A 165 11.64 -21.11 12.01
C PRO A 165 11.92 -20.79 13.48
N ARG A 166 12.45 -19.59 13.76
CA ARG A 166 12.76 -19.11 15.10
C ARG A 166 11.62 -18.36 15.78
N LYS A 167 10.51 -18.11 15.07
CA LYS A 167 9.42 -17.25 15.56
C LYS A 167 9.96 -15.89 16.07
N ALA A 168 10.90 -15.31 15.32
CA ALA A 168 11.45 -13.99 15.57
C ALA A 168 10.55 -12.87 15.01
N ILE A 169 9.73 -13.20 14.01
CA ILE A 169 8.71 -12.28 13.51
C ILE A 169 7.43 -12.48 14.31
N TYR A 170 6.81 -11.38 14.73
CA TYR A 170 5.57 -11.37 15.49
C TYR A 170 4.69 -10.21 15.05
N LYS A 171 3.41 -10.25 15.42
CA LYS A 171 2.45 -9.19 15.12
C LYS A 171 1.89 -8.62 16.43
N ARG A 172 2.25 -7.38 16.73
CA ARG A 172 1.81 -6.62 17.91
C ARG A 172 0.30 -6.65 18.08
N GLU A 173 -0.18 -6.90 19.29
CA GLU A 173 -1.61 -7.08 19.58
C GLU A 173 -2.37 -5.77 19.50
N GLU A 174 -1.75 -4.70 19.97
CA GLU A 174 -2.28 -3.35 20.13
C GLU A 174 -2.50 -2.59 18.83
N ASP A 175 -1.79 -2.96 17.75
CA ASP A 175 -1.81 -2.20 16.49
C ASP A 175 -1.67 -3.03 15.20
N GLY A 176 -1.48 -4.35 15.29
CA GLY A 176 -1.34 -5.19 14.09
C GLY A 176 -0.03 -5.02 13.32
N ILE A 177 0.93 -4.25 13.84
CA ILE A 177 2.22 -4.07 13.19
C ILE A 177 3.04 -5.36 13.31
N VAL A 178 3.37 -5.93 12.16
CA VAL A 178 4.32 -7.04 12.06
C VAL A 178 5.75 -6.50 12.30
N LEU A 179 6.46 -7.04 13.29
CA LEU A 179 7.85 -6.69 13.63
C LEU A 179 8.76 -7.92 13.59
N LEU A 180 10.07 -7.67 13.58
CA LEU A 180 11.11 -8.69 13.62
C LEU A 180 12.01 -8.41 14.82
N ASP A 181 12.01 -9.33 15.78
CA ASP A 181 12.86 -9.33 16.96
C ASP A 181 14.33 -9.59 16.56
N GLN A 182 15.14 -8.53 16.61
CA GLN A 182 16.56 -8.56 16.25
C GLN A 182 17.37 -9.47 17.17
N GLU A 183 17.01 -9.59 18.45
CA GLU A 183 17.73 -10.44 19.42
C GLU A 183 17.48 -11.93 19.17
N ARG A 184 16.28 -12.28 18.69
CA ARG A 184 15.91 -13.66 18.36
C ARG A 184 16.32 -14.07 16.93
N CYS A 185 16.51 -13.09 16.05
CA CYS A 185 16.89 -13.31 14.66
C CYS A 185 18.30 -13.91 14.53
N ARG A 186 18.49 -14.85 13.60
CA ARG A 186 19.78 -15.49 13.31
C ARG A 186 20.04 -15.59 11.79
N GLY A 187 19.39 -14.74 11.01
CA GLY A 187 19.70 -14.64 9.58
C GLY A 187 19.36 -15.86 8.73
N TYR A 188 18.36 -16.68 9.09
CA TYR A 188 17.93 -17.83 8.28
C TYR A 188 17.34 -17.44 6.91
N ARG A 189 17.00 -16.16 6.71
CA ARG A 189 16.46 -15.58 5.46
C ARG A 189 15.17 -16.22 4.92
N LYS A 190 14.54 -17.17 5.62
CA LYS A 190 13.22 -17.72 5.27
C LYS A 190 12.13 -16.63 5.17
N CYS A 191 12.23 -15.58 5.99
CA CYS A 191 11.33 -14.43 5.90
C CYS A 191 11.59 -13.53 4.68
N VAL A 192 12.85 -13.48 4.21
CA VAL A 192 13.24 -12.77 2.99
C VAL A 192 12.72 -13.55 1.77
N LYS A 193 12.88 -14.89 1.78
CA LYS A 193 12.36 -15.80 0.74
C LYS A 193 10.84 -15.75 0.60
N SER A 194 10.11 -15.82 1.71
CA SER A 194 8.65 -16.03 1.71
C SER A 194 7.80 -14.77 1.57
N CYS A 195 8.38 -13.57 1.76
CA CYS A 195 7.60 -12.36 1.63
C CYS A 195 7.45 -12.03 0.14
N PRO A 196 6.23 -12.12 -0.44
CA PRO A 196 6.04 -11.90 -1.87
C PRO A 196 6.29 -10.45 -2.28
N TYR A 197 6.41 -9.53 -1.32
CA TYR A 197 6.71 -8.11 -1.56
C TYR A 197 8.18 -7.75 -1.31
N HIS A 198 9.01 -8.72 -0.91
CA HIS A 198 10.43 -8.56 -0.59
C HIS A 198 10.74 -7.43 0.42
N LYS A 199 9.89 -7.27 1.46
CA LYS A 199 10.06 -6.21 2.47
C LYS A 199 10.90 -6.58 3.70
N PRO A 200 11.04 -7.86 4.09
CA PRO A 200 12.15 -8.30 4.92
C PRO A 200 13.43 -8.36 4.07
N MET A 201 14.49 -7.71 4.54
CA MET A 201 15.79 -7.60 3.88
C MET A 201 16.86 -8.19 4.81
N TYR A 202 18.01 -8.61 4.30
CA TYR A 202 19.04 -9.28 5.10
C TYR A 202 20.27 -8.39 5.30
N ASN A 203 20.56 -7.95 6.51
CA ASN A 203 21.76 -7.17 6.76
C ASN A 203 22.97 -8.13 6.81
N PRO A 204 23.92 -8.05 5.84
CA PRO A 204 25.07 -8.93 5.82
C PRO A 204 26.09 -8.60 6.91
N GLU A 205 26.12 -7.35 7.38
CA GLU A 205 27.06 -6.86 8.39
C GLU A 205 26.65 -7.33 9.79
N THR A 206 25.36 -7.22 10.12
CA THR A 206 24.83 -7.69 11.42
C THR A 206 24.45 -9.17 11.41
N GLY A 207 24.34 -9.79 10.23
CA GLY A 207 23.98 -11.19 10.06
C GLY A 207 22.51 -11.51 10.37
N VAL A 208 21.65 -10.50 10.52
CA VAL A 208 20.22 -10.64 10.82
C VAL A 208 19.35 -10.00 9.73
N SER A 209 18.09 -10.44 9.64
CA SER A 209 17.11 -9.79 8.77
C SER A 209 16.43 -8.63 9.45
N GLU A 210 16.09 -7.62 8.66
CA GLU A 210 15.42 -6.40 9.07
C GLU A 210 14.20 -6.14 8.19
N LYS A 211 13.29 -5.27 8.63
CA LYS A 211 12.07 -4.95 7.86
C LYS A 211 11.47 -3.61 8.30
N PRO A 212 10.61 -2.98 7.47
CA PRO A 212 9.88 -1.78 7.85
C PRO A 212 9.13 -1.96 9.18
N VAL A 213 9.35 -1.05 10.13
CA VAL A 213 8.79 -1.14 11.49
C VAL A 213 7.45 -0.42 11.66
N GLY A 214 6.82 0.00 10.56
CA GLY A 214 5.59 0.81 10.59
C GLY A 214 5.76 2.19 11.23
N CYS A 215 6.98 2.61 11.58
CA CYS A 215 7.21 3.73 12.50
C CYS A 215 6.44 3.57 13.83
N PHE A 216 6.37 2.35 14.41
CA PHE A 216 5.62 2.10 15.66
C PHE A 216 5.88 3.12 16.79
N PRO A 217 7.12 3.63 17.03
CA PRO A 217 7.33 4.61 18.10
C PRO A 217 6.55 5.92 17.86
N ARG A 218 6.36 6.31 16.59
CA ARG A 218 5.57 7.49 16.24
C ARG A 218 4.08 7.26 16.45
N ILE A 219 3.59 6.07 16.11
CA ILE A 219 2.17 5.71 16.25
C ILE A 219 1.78 5.69 17.73
N GLU A 220 2.65 5.18 18.60
CA GLU A 220 2.45 5.15 20.05
C GLU A 220 2.24 6.57 20.63
N GLU A 221 2.88 7.58 20.04
CA GLU A 221 2.70 8.99 20.38
C GLU A 221 1.50 9.66 19.68
N GLY A 222 0.76 8.93 18.85
CA GLY A 222 -0.36 9.44 18.05
C GLY A 222 0.06 10.18 16.78
N ASN A 223 1.30 10.03 16.33
CA ASN A 223 1.81 10.62 15.10
C ASN A 223 1.68 9.65 13.91
N VAL A 224 1.56 10.20 12.70
CA VAL A 224 1.63 9.40 11.47
C VAL A 224 3.07 8.94 11.17
N PRO A 225 3.24 7.88 10.36
CA PRO A 225 4.54 7.42 9.89
C PRO A 225 5.31 8.50 9.12
N ARG A 226 6.65 8.42 9.11
CA ARG A 226 7.48 9.42 8.43
C ARG A 226 7.13 9.58 6.96
N CYS A 227 6.96 8.46 6.27
CA CYS A 227 6.60 8.39 4.87
C CYS A 227 5.21 9.00 4.56
N VAL A 228 4.34 9.17 5.56
CA VAL A 228 3.06 9.89 5.45
C VAL A 228 3.26 11.38 5.72
N SER A 229 3.94 11.73 6.81
CA SER A 229 4.17 13.13 7.20
C SER A 229 5.04 13.92 6.21
N SER A 230 5.94 13.25 5.47
CA SER A 230 6.82 13.88 4.50
C SER A 230 6.29 13.84 3.06
N CYS A 231 5.11 13.29 2.83
CA CYS A 231 4.58 13.10 1.48
C CYS A 231 4.17 14.44 0.86
N ILE A 232 5.01 14.97 -0.04
CA ILE A 232 4.76 16.23 -0.76
C ILE A 232 3.48 16.16 -1.58
N GLY A 233 3.27 15.06 -2.32
CA GLY A 233 2.07 14.85 -3.12
C GLY A 233 0.79 14.58 -2.30
N LYS A 234 0.87 14.55 -0.96
CA LYS A 234 -0.27 14.26 -0.07
C LYS A 234 -1.04 13.03 -0.53
N THR A 235 -0.32 11.95 -0.84
CA THR A 235 -0.89 10.74 -1.42
C THR A 235 -1.35 9.74 -0.37
N ARG A 236 -1.03 9.95 0.91
CA ARG A 236 -1.15 8.89 1.92
C ARG A 236 -2.08 9.26 3.06
N LEU A 237 -2.90 8.30 3.43
CA LEU A 237 -3.70 8.33 4.64
C LEU A 237 -3.45 7.04 5.43
N HIS A 238 -2.99 7.18 6.66
CA HIS A 238 -2.72 6.06 7.56
C HIS A 238 -3.67 6.11 8.76
N GLY A 239 -4.17 4.95 9.20
CA GLY A 239 -5.08 4.83 10.32
C GLY A 239 -5.58 3.41 10.54
N ASN A 240 -6.56 3.28 11.44
CA ASN A 240 -7.11 1.99 11.86
C ASN A 240 -8.00 1.36 10.79
N ILE A 241 -7.55 0.30 10.10
CA ILE A 241 -8.37 -0.38 9.06
C ILE A 241 -9.53 -1.21 9.65
N ASN A 242 -9.49 -1.56 10.93
CA ASN A 242 -10.52 -2.39 11.57
C ASN A 242 -11.69 -1.59 12.14
N ARG A 243 -11.56 -0.26 12.29
CA ARG A 243 -12.59 0.57 12.88
C ARG A 243 -13.76 0.80 11.92
N GLY A 244 -14.79 -0.03 12.05
CA GLY A 244 -16.01 -0.02 11.24
C GLY A 244 -17.10 0.98 11.68
N PRO A 245 -18.24 1.00 10.96
CA PRO A 245 -19.35 1.95 11.18
C PRO A 245 -19.92 1.93 12.60
N ASP A 246 -19.98 0.75 13.21
CA ASP A 246 -20.63 0.55 14.52
C ASP A 246 -19.71 0.86 15.71
N ALA A 247 -18.48 1.32 15.46
CA ALA A 247 -17.53 1.64 16.52
C ALA A 247 -18.00 2.86 17.34
N GLY A 248 -18.00 2.74 18.68
CA GLY A 248 -18.28 3.86 19.58
C GLY A 248 -17.20 4.95 19.55
N HIS A 249 -17.40 6.09 20.21
CA HIS A 249 -16.47 7.23 20.19
C HIS A 249 -15.02 6.87 20.58
N PRO A 250 -14.00 7.43 19.90
CA PRO A 250 -12.61 7.19 20.26
C PRO A 250 -12.31 7.72 21.67
N GLY A 251 -11.67 6.89 22.49
CA GLY A 251 -11.40 7.20 23.89
C GLY A 251 -12.66 7.41 24.75
N GLY A 252 -13.84 7.00 24.28
CA GLY A 252 -15.11 7.23 24.96
C GLY A 252 -15.61 8.69 24.93
N ASN A 253 -15.00 9.56 24.12
CA ASN A 253 -15.31 10.99 24.10
C ASN A 253 -16.50 11.32 23.18
N THR A 254 -17.64 11.71 23.74
CA THR A 254 -18.87 12.04 23.00
C THR A 254 -18.78 13.28 22.10
N SER A 255 -17.78 14.14 22.30
CA SER A 255 -17.52 15.30 21.42
C SER A 255 -16.75 14.93 20.15
N ALA A 256 -16.07 13.77 20.14
CA ALA A 256 -15.47 13.21 18.93
C ALA A 256 -16.55 12.54 18.08
N ALA A 257 -16.29 12.32 16.79
CA ALA A 257 -17.19 11.53 15.98
C ALA A 257 -17.18 10.05 16.43
N ALA A 258 -18.36 9.44 16.55
CA ALA A 258 -18.45 7.98 16.59
C ALA A 258 -18.29 7.39 15.19
N GLY A 259 -18.10 6.08 15.12
CA GLY A 259 -18.04 5.31 13.89
C GLY A 259 -16.63 5.08 13.38
N ARG A 260 -16.55 4.89 12.06
CA ARG A 260 -15.39 4.35 11.35
C ARG A 260 -14.21 5.32 11.22
N SER A 261 -13.04 4.74 10.94
CA SER A 261 -11.89 5.51 10.46
C SER A 261 -12.06 5.89 8.99
N PRO A 262 -11.39 6.96 8.51
CA PRO A 262 -11.44 7.31 7.09
C PRO A 262 -10.76 6.25 6.21
N VAL A 263 -9.78 5.51 6.74
CA VAL A 263 -9.12 4.40 6.04
C VAL A 263 -10.09 3.22 5.83
N ASN A 264 -10.91 2.90 6.84
CA ASN A 264 -11.93 1.86 6.74
C ASN A 264 -13.04 2.22 5.73
N TYR A 265 -13.52 3.47 5.75
CA TYR A 265 -14.50 3.97 4.78
C TYR A 265 -14.03 3.81 3.33
N LEU A 266 -12.79 4.21 3.05
CA LEU A 266 -12.21 4.21 1.70
C LEU A 266 -11.90 2.80 1.19
N ALA A 267 -11.47 1.88 2.05
CA ALA A 267 -11.02 0.54 1.62
C ALA A 267 -12.07 -0.57 1.76
N LYS A 268 -12.89 -0.54 2.82
CA LYS A 268 -13.64 -1.71 3.28
C LYS A 268 -15.15 -1.55 3.24
N SER A 269 -15.69 -0.49 3.82
CA SER A 269 -17.11 -0.45 4.16
C SER A 269 -18.00 0.12 3.06
N ASP A 270 -17.85 1.40 2.73
CA ASP A 270 -18.87 2.14 1.96
C ASP A 270 -18.37 2.49 0.56
N GLU A 271 -17.27 3.23 0.47
CA GLU A 271 -16.80 3.78 -0.80
C GLU A 271 -16.05 2.74 -1.63
N LYS A 272 -15.24 1.91 -0.94
CA LYS A 272 -14.43 0.84 -1.54
C LYS A 272 -13.64 1.33 -2.76
N ILE A 273 -12.96 2.47 -2.65
CA ILE A 273 -12.15 3.09 -3.73
C ILE A 273 -10.65 2.80 -3.64
N ALA A 274 -10.24 1.94 -2.72
CA ALA A 274 -8.86 1.52 -2.60
C ALA A 274 -8.76 -0.01 -2.57
N LEU A 275 -7.92 -0.58 -3.44
CA LEU A 275 -7.75 -2.01 -3.62
C LEU A 275 -6.38 -2.47 -3.09
N PRO A 276 -6.27 -3.69 -2.54
CA PRO A 276 -4.99 -4.26 -2.11
C PRO A 276 -4.09 -4.55 -3.30
N LEU A 277 -2.77 -4.47 -3.11
CA LEU A 277 -1.78 -4.89 -4.11
C LEU A 277 -1.54 -6.41 -4.04
N TYR A 278 -1.73 -7.09 -5.16
CA TYR A 278 -1.60 -8.53 -5.36
C TYR A 278 -2.30 -9.37 -4.27
N PRO A 279 -3.65 -9.28 -4.15
CA PRO A 279 -4.40 -10.09 -3.19
C PRO A 279 -4.24 -11.59 -3.40
N GLN A 280 -3.95 -12.04 -4.64
CA GLN A 280 -3.69 -13.44 -5.00
C GLN A 280 -2.55 -14.08 -4.21
N PHE A 281 -1.61 -13.30 -3.67
CA PHE A 281 -0.61 -13.86 -2.76
C PHE A 281 -1.18 -14.38 -1.43
N GLY A 282 -2.47 -14.21 -1.16
CA GLY A 282 -3.14 -14.74 0.04
C GLY A 282 -2.72 -14.08 1.35
N THR A 283 -1.72 -13.18 1.34
CA THR A 283 -1.17 -12.59 2.57
C THR A 283 -2.12 -11.61 3.26
N ARG A 284 -3.19 -11.18 2.59
CA ARG A 284 -4.14 -10.16 3.06
C ARG A 284 -3.44 -8.83 3.40
N PRO A 285 -2.79 -8.17 2.42
CA PRO A 285 -2.11 -6.89 2.63
C PRO A 285 -3.07 -5.81 3.18
N GLN A 286 -2.53 -4.91 4.02
CA GLN A 286 -3.29 -3.80 4.64
C GLN A 286 -2.83 -2.42 4.18
N VAL A 287 -2.06 -2.36 3.08
CA VAL A 287 -1.86 -1.14 2.30
C VAL A 287 -2.70 -1.30 1.04
N PHE A 288 -3.52 -0.29 0.76
CA PHE A 288 -4.45 -0.24 -0.34
C PHE A 288 -4.13 0.97 -1.22
N TYR A 289 -4.41 0.86 -2.51
CA TYR A 289 -4.09 1.86 -3.50
C TYR A 289 -5.37 2.29 -4.21
N MET A 290 -5.50 3.58 -4.51
CA MET A 290 -6.52 4.05 -5.46
C MET A 290 -5.96 3.85 -6.86
N PRO A 291 -6.43 2.86 -7.65
CA PRO A 291 -5.89 2.57 -8.96
C PRO A 291 -5.85 3.82 -9.86
N PRO A 292 -4.82 3.97 -10.70
CA PRO A 292 -4.65 5.14 -11.54
C PRO A 292 -5.69 5.15 -12.66
N TYR A 293 -6.53 6.18 -12.75
CA TYR A 293 -7.63 6.21 -13.73
C TYR A 293 -7.17 6.44 -15.17
N HIS A 294 -5.91 6.81 -15.39
CA HIS A 294 -5.31 7.01 -16.72
C HIS A 294 -4.67 5.74 -17.29
N VAL A 295 -4.67 4.63 -16.54
CA VAL A 295 -4.07 3.35 -16.93
C VAL A 295 -5.18 2.36 -17.31
N PRO A 296 -5.00 1.54 -18.36
CA PRO A 296 -5.98 0.54 -18.76
C PRO A 296 -6.39 -0.40 -17.62
N PRO A 297 -7.70 -0.62 -17.38
CA PRO A 297 -8.19 -1.55 -16.36
C PRO A 297 -7.64 -2.97 -16.51
N GLU A 298 -7.36 -3.41 -17.73
CA GLU A 298 -6.84 -4.73 -18.06
C GLU A 298 -5.46 -4.94 -17.40
N PHE A 299 -4.57 -3.95 -17.52
CA PHE A 299 -3.27 -3.97 -16.84
C PHE A 299 -3.41 -3.93 -15.31
N LEU A 300 -4.36 -3.16 -14.80
CA LEU A 300 -4.55 -3.00 -13.35
C LEU A 300 -5.23 -4.21 -12.70
N THR A 301 -5.95 -5.03 -13.46
CA THR A 301 -6.66 -6.21 -12.96
C THR A 301 -5.67 -7.20 -12.36
N GLN A 302 -4.58 -7.54 -13.06
CA GLN A 302 -3.53 -8.41 -12.50
C GLN A 302 -2.92 -7.90 -11.19
N MET A 303 -2.82 -6.58 -11.01
CA MET A 303 -2.20 -5.97 -9.84
C MET A 303 -3.12 -5.86 -8.64
N PHE A 304 -4.39 -5.57 -8.88
CA PHE A 304 -5.32 -5.19 -7.82
C PHE A 304 -6.42 -6.22 -7.55
N THR A 305 -6.45 -7.34 -8.29
CA THR A 305 -7.47 -8.37 -8.15
C THR A 305 -6.89 -9.78 -8.07
N PRO A 306 -7.65 -10.76 -7.52
CA PRO A 306 -7.26 -12.17 -7.56
C PRO A 306 -7.02 -12.68 -8.99
N ASN A 307 -6.13 -13.67 -9.11
CA ASN A 307 -5.81 -14.32 -10.38
C ASN A 307 -6.84 -15.41 -10.71
N THR A 308 -8.08 -15.03 -10.97
CA THR A 308 -9.15 -15.96 -11.40
C THR A 308 -10.28 -15.18 -12.06
N GLU A 309 -11.01 -15.82 -12.96
CA GLU A 309 -12.23 -15.23 -13.54
C GLU A 309 -13.42 -15.29 -12.57
N ASP A 310 -13.41 -16.22 -11.61
CA ASP A 310 -14.50 -16.40 -10.65
C ASP A 310 -14.43 -15.38 -9.50
N LYS A 311 -15.18 -14.29 -9.63
CA LYS A 311 -15.25 -13.23 -8.62
C LYS A 311 -16.14 -13.64 -7.45
N GLN A 312 -15.49 -14.03 -6.36
CA GLN A 312 -16.15 -14.47 -5.12
C GLN A 312 -16.18 -13.40 -4.01
N ASN A 313 -15.54 -12.24 -4.21
CA ASN A 313 -15.45 -11.19 -3.20
C ASN A 313 -16.53 -10.09 -3.34
N GLU A 314 -16.70 -9.30 -2.28
CA GLU A 314 -17.72 -8.24 -2.19
C GLU A 314 -17.30 -6.89 -2.81
N TRP A 315 -16.32 -6.89 -3.71
CA TRP A 315 -15.97 -5.67 -4.45
C TRP A 315 -17.08 -5.30 -5.44
N PRO A 316 -17.20 -4.03 -5.85
CA PRO A 316 -18.26 -3.62 -6.78
C PRO A 316 -18.12 -4.31 -8.14
N GLY A 317 -19.21 -4.42 -8.90
CA GLY A 317 -19.20 -5.03 -10.22
C GLY A 317 -19.33 -6.56 -10.21
N SER A 318 -19.63 -7.10 -11.39
CA SER A 318 -19.81 -8.54 -11.64
C SER A 318 -18.49 -9.26 -11.93
N THR A 319 -17.50 -8.57 -12.52
CA THR A 319 -16.15 -9.09 -12.78
C THR A 319 -15.07 -8.26 -12.05
N PHE A 320 -13.85 -8.78 -12.00
CA PHE A 320 -12.71 -8.06 -11.43
C PHE A 320 -12.32 -6.82 -12.24
N GLU A 321 -12.32 -6.92 -13.57
CA GLU A 321 -12.09 -5.77 -14.45
C GLU A 321 -13.18 -4.69 -14.27
N GLU A 322 -14.46 -5.09 -14.14
CA GLU A 322 -15.54 -4.16 -13.82
C GLU A 322 -15.36 -3.52 -12.44
N SER A 323 -14.81 -4.27 -11.46
CA SER A 323 -14.46 -3.73 -10.14
C SER A 323 -13.44 -2.59 -10.28
N VAL A 324 -12.37 -2.81 -11.05
CA VAL A 324 -11.33 -1.80 -11.30
C VAL A 324 -11.91 -0.56 -11.98
N LYS A 325 -12.74 -0.75 -13.03
CA LYS A 325 -13.42 0.35 -13.75
C LYS A 325 -14.28 1.19 -12.82
N ILE A 326 -15.14 0.55 -12.01
CA ILE A 326 -16.00 1.24 -11.04
C ILE A 326 -15.15 2.00 -10.01
N VAL A 327 -14.06 1.41 -9.54
CA VAL A 327 -13.16 2.07 -8.59
C VAL A 327 -12.48 3.29 -9.23
N GLN A 328 -11.94 3.18 -10.44
CA GLN A 328 -11.34 4.30 -11.16
C GLN A 328 -12.34 5.43 -11.36
N ASP A 329 -13.59 5.13 -11.74
CA ASP A 329 -14.64 6.12 -11.92
C ASP A 329 -14.99 6.84 -10.62
N ARG A 330 -15.08 6.12 -9.50
CA ARG A 330 -15.32 6.71 -8.18
C ARG A 330 -14.15 7.56 -7.69
N VAL A 331 -12.91 7.17 -8.01
CA VAL A 331 -11.72 7.98 -7.69
C VAL A 331 -11.69 9.26 -8.54
N ARG A 332 -12.06 9.16 -9.82
CA ARG A 332 -12.11 10.29 -10.77
C ARG A 332 -13.26 11.25 -10.45
N ASN A 333 -14.40 10.72 -10.05
CA ASN A 333 -15.63 11.47 -9.75
C ASN A 333 -16.12 11.16 -8.33
N PRO A 334 -15.38 11.60 -7.29
CA PRO A 334 -15.73 11.28 -5.91
C PRO A 334 -17.03 11.98 -5.50
N SER A 335 -17.83 11.31 -4.67
CA SER A 335 -18.98 11.97 -4.02
C SER A 335 -18.50 13.16 -3.19
N HIS A 336 -19.40 14.11 -2.91
CA HIS A 336 -19.08 15.24 -2.03
C HIS A 336 -18.57 14.79 -0.64
N HIS A 337 -19.13 13.69 -0.11
CA HIS A 337 -18.66 13.09 1.14
C HIS A 337 -17.22 12.57 1.00
N THR A 338 -16.95 11.81 -0.07
CA THR A 338 -15.63 11.25 -0.37
C THR A 338 -14.59 12.35 -0.59
N LEU A 339 -14.95 13.42 -1.31
CA LEU A 339 -14.08 14.58 -1.51
C LEU A 339 -13.63 15.19 -0.19
N GLY A 340 -14.54 15.34 0.79
CA GLY A 340 -14.20 15.78 2.13
C GLY A 340 -13.15 14.88 2.80
N ILE A 341 -13.28 13.56 2.69
CA ILE A 341 -12.29 12.62 3.23
C ILE A 341 -10.96 12.71 2.49
N LEU A 342 -10.98 12.88 1.17
CA LEU A 342 -9.77 13.04 0.34
C LEU A 342 -8.95 14.28 0.72
N GLN A 343 -9.56 15.28 1.37
CA GLN A 343 -8.82 16.42 1.94
C GLN A 343 -8.05 16.08 3.21
N LEU A 344 -8.37 14.98 3.91
CA LEU A 344 -7.61 14.56 5.10
C LEU A 344 -6.19 14.09 4.77
N PHE A 345 -5.93 13.75 3.51
CA PHE A 345 -4.62 13.33 3.04
C PHE A 345 -3.61 14.47 3.21
N GLY A 346 -2.62 14.28 4.08
CA GLY A 346 -1.60 15.28 4.38
C GLY A 346 -2.11 16.53 5.11
N ALA A 347 -3.33 16.53 5.66
CA ALA A 347 -3.89 17.69 6.38
C ALA A 347 -3.33 17.85 7.80
N THR A 348 -2.76 16.78 8.38
CA THR A 348 -2.20 16.77 9.73
C THR A 348 -1.12 15.70 9.84
N THR A 349 -0.21 15.87 10.80
CA THR A 349 0.81 14.86 11.16
C THR A 349 0.35 13.94 12.30
N ARG A 350 -0.88 14.14 12.78
CA ARG A 350 -1.52 13.32 13.82
C ARG A 350 -2.39 12.22 13.20
N LEU A 351 -2.52 11.09 13.88
CA LEU A 351 -3.44 10.03 13.46
C LEU A 351 -4.89 10.52 13.54
N ILE A 352 -5.66 10.22 12.50
CA ILE A 352 -7.11 10.46 12.46
C ILE A 352 -7.81 9.11 12.70
N GLU A 353 -8.36 8.94 13.89
CA GLU A 353 -9.10 7.74 14.29
C GLU A 353 -10.54 7.79 13.77
N THR A 354 -11.17 8.97 13.75
CA THR A 354 -12.53 9.20 13.25
C THR A 354 -12.65 10.52 12.53
N TYR A 355 -13.70 10.67 11.73
CA TYR A 355 -13.94 11.88 10.96
C TYR A 355 -15.44 12.19 10.82
N THR A 356 -15.76 13.43 10.46
CA THR A 356 -17.09 13.84 10.01
C THR A 356 -16.95 14.73 8.80
N VAL A 357 -17.79 14.50 7.80
CA VAL A 357 -18.00 15.41 6.68
C VAL A 357 -19.40 16.00 6.85
N LYS A 358 -19.49 17.33 6.97
CA LYS A 358 -20.76 18.06 7.08
C LYS A 358 -20.66 19.34 6.26
N GLU A 359 -21.65 19.56 5.40
CA GLU A 359 -21.64 20.69 4.46
C GLU A 359 -20.26 20.73 3.79
N HIS A 360 -19.61 21.87 3.74
CA HIS A 360 -18.34 22.10 3.05
C HIS A 360 -17.12 21.91 3.95
N ARG A 361 -17.23 21.17 5.07
CA ARG A 361 -16.15 20.99 6.05
C ARG A 361 -15.92 19.54 6.45
N VAL A 362 -14.64 19.19 6.59
CA VAL A 362 -14.21 17.91 7.16
C VAL A 362 -13.48 18.15 8.48
N LYS A 363 -13.82 17.34 9.47
CA LYS A 363 -13.18 17.32 10.80
C LYS A 363 -12.70 15.93 11.12
N GLY A 364 -11.59 15.83 11.85
CA GLY A 364 -11.01 14.56 12.26
C GLY A 364 -10.51 14.59 13.70
N TRP A 365 -10.62 13.45 14.38
CA TRP A 365 -10.24 13.28 15.78
C TRP A 365 -9.25 12.13 15.96
N ASP A 366 -8.33 12.26 16.90
CA ASP A 366 -7.38 11.22 17.28
C ASP A 366 -8.01 10.13 18.17
N ARG A 367 -7.20 9.13 18.55
CA ARG A 367 -7.61 8.00 19.41
C ARG A 367 -8.06 8.43 20.82
N LYS A 368 -7.64 9.60 21.28
CA LYS A 368 -8.03 10.19 22.58
C LYS A 368 -9.29 11.07 22.45
N GLY A 369 -9.83 11.22 21.24
CA GLY A 369 -10.98 12.07 20.96
C GLY A 369 -10.63 13.56 20.85
N ASN A 370 -9.36 13.93 20.70
CA ASN A 370 -8.99 15.32 20.44
C ASN A 370 -9.16 15.61 18.95
N LYS A 371 -9.74 16.77 18.62
CA LYS A 371 -9.82 17.23 17.23
C LYS A 371 -8.43 17.60 16.73
N VAL A 372 -7.99 16.98 15.63
CA VAL A 372 -6.65 17.16 15.04
C VAL A 372 -6.66 17.82 13.67
N VAL A 373 -7.84 17.95 13.06
CA VAL A 373 -8.04 18.62 11.77
C VAL A 373 -9.47 19.17 11.68
N ASP A 374 -9.60 20.36 11.09
CA ASP A 374 -10.87 21.04 10.83
C ASP A 374 -10.67 22.00 9.65
N ILE A 375 -10.98 21.55 8.44
CA ILE A 375 -10.70 22.29 7.20
C ILE A 375 -11.96 22.40 6.33
N PRO A 376 -12.15 23.54 5.63
CA PRO A 376 -13.09 23.60 4.52
C PRO A 376 -12.55 22.79 3.35
N PHE A 377 -13.45 22.22 2.53
CA PHE A 377 -13.08 21.53 1.31
C PHE A 377 -13.82 22.03 0.06
N GLU A 378 -14.69 23.02 0.24
CA GLU A 378 -15.15 23.91 -0.84
C GLU A 378 -14.90 25.35 -0.38
N GLU A 379 -14.40 26.18 -1.29
CA GLU A 379 -14.22 27.61 -1.07
C GLU A 379 -15.36 28.38 -1.75
N GLU A 380 -15.83 29.46 -1.13
CA GLU A 380 -16.76 30.38 -1.79
C GLU A 380 -16.02 31.04 -2.97
N MET A 381 -16.50 30.81 -4.19
CA MET A 381 -15.95 31.46 -5.38
C MET A 381 -16.36 32.93 -5.40
N GLU A 382 -15.42 33.83 -5.10
CA GLU A 382 -15.59 35.26 -5.38
C GLU A 382 -15.19 35.55 -6.83
N VAL A 383 -16.19 35.77 -7.69
CA VAL A 383 -15.95 36.30 -9.05
C VAL A 383 -15.70 37.80 -8.95
N ARG A 384 -14.45 38.21 -9.18
CA ARG A 384 -14.10 39.64 -9.32
C ARG A 384 -14.30 40.08 -10.76
N GLU A 385 -14.90 41.25 -10.98
CA GLU A 385 -14.88 41.89 -12.29
C GLU A 385 -13.42 42.18 -12.66
N GLY A 386 -12.91 41.53 -13.71
CA GLY A 386 -11.54 41.72 -14.15
C GLY A 386 -11.36 43.09 -14.78
N GLU A 387 -10.51 43.94 -14.20
CA GLU A 387 -9.91 45.03 -14.96
C GLU A 387 -8.98 44.40 -16.01
N MET A 388 -9.34 44.55 -17.29
CA MET A 388 -8.45 44.22 -18.39
C MET A 388 -7.22 45.13 -18.31
N TRP A 389 -6.14 44.65 -17.71
CA TRP A 389 -4.82 45.23 -17.89
C TRP A 389 -4.39 44.92 -19.32
N THR A 390 -4.71 45.82 -20.24
CA THR A 390 -4.09 45.85 -21.57
C THR A 390 -2.62 46.21 -21.38
N ASN A 391 -1.79 45.21 -21.10
CA ASN A 391 -0.35 45.33 -21.32
C ASN A 391 -0.11 45.31 -22.84
N GLN A 392 -0.40 46.44 -23.49
CA GLN A 392 0.14 46.79 -24.79
C GLN A 392 0.56 48.26 -24.76
N PRO A 393 1.88 48.56 -24.74
CA PRO A 393 2.38 49.79 -25.35
C PRO A 393 2.25 49.75 -26.88
#